data_AF-A0AA97DPS5-F1
#
_entry.id   AF-A0AA97DPS5-F1
#
_cell.length_a   1.000
_cell.length_b   1.000
_cell.length_c   1.000
_cell.angle_alpha   90.00
_cell.angle_beta   90.00
_cell.angle_gamma   90.00
#
_symmetry.space_group_name_H-M   'P 1'
#
loop_
_entity.id
_entity.type
_entity.pdbx_description
1 polymer ?
#
loop_
_entity_poly.entity_id
_entity_poly.type
_entity_poly.pdbx_seq_one_letter_code
_entity_poly.pdbx_strand_id
1 'polypeptide(L)'
;MVEFYKTIDGRVTELSGFTEGCWVNMVHPSSDELEEIARVARVEEEFIRAALDPEESSRVETEDDQLLMIVDIPMVEKSSVEDGGQMFSTLPMGIVVGQNAVITVCLDDSIILRSIAEGAVKGVHTAMRTRFVFQILLRVAGRFLKNLRMIERDFTRIEKRLYDSLKNEELIQLLGLSKSLVYFSASLKGNEVTMEKVLRGRVLKLYEDDRDILEDALIEIRQAIEMAGIYSSILSGTMDAYASVVSNNLNIIMKVLTVLTIIMTIPNIIFGFYGMNIEGGRIPGDFVWWIPLAISVGGCFFAWYMLKKKNLD
;
A
#
# COMPACT_ATOMS: atom_id res chain seq x y z
N MET A 1 -10.11 -8.74 24.77
CA MET A 1 -9.60 -7.88 25.87
C MET A 1 -10.43 -6.61 25.88
N VAL A 2 -11.03 -6.30 27.03
CA VAL A 2 -11.90 -5.14 27.22
C VAL A 2 -11.27 -4.20 28.25
N GLU A 3 -11.18 -2.92 27.90
CA GLU A 3 -10.64 -1.87 28.75
C GLU A 3 -11.68 -0.75 28.90
N PHE A 4 -11.73 -0.12 30.07
CA PHE A 4 -12.67 0.96 30.38
C PHE A 4 -11.92 2.23 30.69
N TYR A 5 -12.33 3.34 30.09
CA TYR A 5 -11.68 4.64 30.25
C TYR A 5 -12.68 5.73 30.56
N LYS A 6 -12.29 6.71 31.38
CA LYS A 6 -13.10 7.90 31.63
C LYS A 6 -12.21 9.13 31.80
N THR A 7 -12.68 10.27 31.29
CA THR A 7 -12.00 11.54 31.55
C THR A 7 -12.29 12.01 32.98
N ILE A 8 -11.25 12.11 33.80
CA ILE A 8 -11.29 12.67 35.16
C ILE A 8 -10.25 13.80 35.21
N ASP A 9 -10.67 15.00 35.65
CA ASP A 9 -9.83 16.21 35.71
C ASP A 9 -9.08 16.53 34.39
N GLY A 10 -9.74 16.27 33.25
CA GLY A 10 -9.19 16.52 31.91
C GLY A 10 -8.15 15.49 31.43
N ARG A 11 -7.99 14.36 32.14
CA ARG A 11 -7.12 13.24 31.74
C ARG A 11 -7.92 11.96 31.56
N VAL A 12 -7.59 11.21 30.51
CA VAL A 12 -8.13 9.86 30.31
C VAL A 12 -7.51 8.94 31.36
N THR A 13 -8.35 8.28 32.14
CA THR A 13 -7.95 7.37 33.22
C THR A 13 -8.63 6.03 33.01
N GLU A 14 -7.89 4.94 33.17
CA GLU A 14 -8.42 3.57 33.12
C GLU A 14 -9.29 3.29 34.36
N LEU A 15 -10.37 2.55 34.17
CA LEU A 15 -11.33 2.16 35.19
C LEU A 15 -11.35 0.64 35.35
N SER A 16 -11.68 0.17 36.55
CA SER A 16 -11.84 -1.26 36.85
C SER A 16 -13.12 -1.88 36.28
N GLY A 17 -14.01 -1.08 35.67
CA GLY A 17 -15.28 -1.56 35.14
C GLY A 17 -16.11 -0.45 34.50
N PHE A 18 -17.24 -0.85 33.94
CA PHE A 18 -18.16 0.05 33.24
C PHE A 18 -18.76 1.11 34.15
N THR A 19 -18.76 2.37 33.70
CA THR A 19 -19.46 3.48 34.36
C THR A 19 -20.13 4.37 33.32
N GLU A 20 -21.19 5.11 33.70
CA GLU A 20 -21.83 6.04 32.77
C GLU A 20 -20.86 7.13 32.29
N GLY A 21 -20.89 7.41 30.99
CA GLY A 21 -20.00 8.34 30.29
C GLY A 21 -18.58 7.81 30.10
N CYS A 22 -18.34 6.51 30.26
CA CYS A 22 -17.06 5.88 29.94
C CYS A 22 -16.93 5.60 28.44
N TRP A 23 -15.68 5.43 28.03
CA TRP A 23 -15.29 4.85 26.75
C TRP A 23 -14.86 3.39 27.00
N VAL A 24 -15.44 2.46 26.25
CA VAL A 24 -15.07 1.04 26.28
C VAL A 24 -14.23 0.74 25.05
N ASN A 25 -13.02 0.25 25.25
CA ASN A 25 -12.13 -0.20 24.18
C ASN A 25 -12.10 -1.73 24.15
N MET A 26 -12.50 -2.33 23.04
CA MET A 26 -12.55 -3.79 22.86
C MET A 26 -11.56 -4.18 21.75
N VAL A 27 -10.55 -4.95 22.12
CA VAL A 27 -9.54 -5.50 21.20
C VAL A 27 -9.70 -7.02 21.15
N HIS A 28 -10.00 -7.54 19.97
CA HIS A 28 -10.30 -8.95 19.72
C HIS A 28 -11.23 -9.55 20.80
N PRO A 29 -12.45 -9.01 20.98
CA PRO A 29 -13.33 -9.48 22.03
C PRO A 29 -13.85 -10.90 21.79
N SER A 30 -14.03 -11.67 22.86
CA SER A 30 -14.72 -12.96 22.80
C SER A 30 -16.24 -12.78 22.70
N SER A 31 -16.98 -13.81 22.27
CA SER A 31 -18.45 -13.78 22.25
C SER A 31 -19.06 -13.43 23.62
N ASP A 32 -18.45 -13.93 24.70
CA ASP A 32 -18.93 -13.66 26.06
C ASP A 32 -18.70 -12.18 26.44
N GLU A 33 -17.54 -11.61 26.07
CA GLU A 33 -17.23 -10.19 26.27
C GLU A 33 -18.19 -9.29 25.47
N LEU A 34 -18.56 -9.68 24.24
CA LEU A 34 -19.55 -8.97 23.43
C LEU A 34 -20.92 -8.93 24.11
N GLU A 35 -21.41 -10.09 24.57
CA GLU A 35 -22.73 -10.19 25.20
C GLU A 35 -22.79 -9.39 26.51
N GLU A 36 -21.72 -9.46 27.31
CA GLU A 36 -21.62 -8.70 28.57
C GLU A 36 -21.66 -7.19 28.32
N ILE A 37 -20.86 -6.69 27.39
CA ILE A 37 -20.79 -5.26 27.09
C ILE A 37 -22.08 -4.77 26.41
N ALA A 38 -22.66 -5.54 25.50
CA ALA A 38 -23.95 -5.22 24.89
C ALA A 38 -25.03 -5.01 25.96
N ARG A 39 -25.10 -5.94 26.93
CA ARG A 39 -26.08 -5.88 28.02
C ARG A 39 -25.85 -4.69 28.96
N VAL A 40 -24.61 -4.46 29.38
CA VAL A 40 -24.28 -3.40 30.34
C VAL A 40 -24.40 -2.01 29.72
N ALA A 41 -23.94 -1.85 28.48
CA ALA A 41 -24.02 -0.59 27.75
C ALA A 41 -25.41 -0.32 27.14
N ARG A 42 -26.30 -1.33 27.14
CA ARG A 42 -27.63 -1.31 26.53
C ARG A 42 -27.56 -0.97 25.04
N VAL A 43 -26.73 -1.72 24.31
CA VAL A 43 -26.58 -1.63 22.86
C VAL A 43 -26.88 -2.97 22.20
N GLU A 44 -27.30 -2.93 20.95
CA GLU A 44 -27.52 -4.16 20.16
C GLU A 44 -26.21 -4.92 19.97
N GLU A 45 -26.23 -6.24 20.19
CA GLU A 45 -25.04 -7.08 20.05
C GLU A 45 -24.52 -7.09 18.61
N GLU A 46 -25.43 -7.05 17.63
CA GLU A 46 -25.10 -7.00 16.21
C GLU A 46 -24.21 -5.79 15.87
N PHE A 47 -24.40 -4.65 16.54
CA PHE A 47 -23.61 -3.45 16.30
C PHE A 47 -22.15 -3.62 16.75
N ILE A 48 -21.93 -4.27 17.89
CA ILE A 48 -20.58 -4.54 18.38
C ILE A 48 -19.93 -5.63 17.52
N ARG A 49 -20.70 -6.64 17.09
CA ARG A 49 -20.22 -7.78 16.30
C ARG A 49 -19.86 -7.42 14.85
N ALA A 50 -20.54 -6.44 14.23
CA ALA A 50 -20.28 -6.03 12.85
C ALA A 50 -18.81 -5.64 12.59
N ALA A 51 -18.14 -5.08 13.60
CA ALA A 51 -16.73 -4.68 13.50
C ALA A 51 -15.72 -5.82 13.55
N LEU A 52 -16.18 -7.06 13.78
CA LEU A 52 -15.33 -8.24 13.80
C LEU A 52 -15.20 -8.91 12.43
N ASP A 53 -15.97 -8.46 11.43
CA ASP A 53 -15.77 -8.87 10.04
C ASP A 53 -14.65 -8.03 9.42
N PRO A 54 -13.49 -8.63 9.04
CA PRO A 54 -12.38 -7.91 8.42
C PRO A 54 -12.73 -7.28 7.05
N GLU A 55 -13.77 -7.76 6.38
CA GLU A 55 -14.20 -7.27 5.06
C GLU A 55 -15.37 -6.26 5.13
N GLU A 56 -15.75 -5.86 6.34
CA GLU A 56 -16.85 -4.92 6.54
C GLU A 56 -16.51 -3.53 5.96
N SER A 57 -17.47 -2.95 5.25
CA SER A 57 -17.27 -1.67 4.57
C SER A 57 -17.60 -0.49 5.48
N SER A 58 -16.90 0.64 5.29
CA SER A 58 -17.25 1.84 6.05
C SER A 58 -18.69 2.28 5.80
N ARG A 59 -19.47 2.35 6.87
CA ARG A 59 -20.87 2.77 6.87
C ARG A 59 -21.26 3.41 8.20
N VAL A 60 -22.41 4.07 8.21
CA VAL A 60 -23.04 4.58 9.43
C VAL A 60 -24.50 4.16 9.44
N GLU A 61 -24.94 3.64 10.58
CA GLU A 61 -26.28 3.10 10.82
C GLU A 61 -26.82 3.64 12.13
N THR A 62 -28.15 3.67 12.24
CA THR A 62 -28.84 4.17 13.43
C THR A 62 -30.09 3.37 13.67
N GLU A 63 -30.24 2.90 14.89
CA GLU A 63 -31.39 2.14 15.37
C GLU A 63 -31.63 2.50 16.83
N ASP A 64 -32.89 2.76 17.20
CA ASP A 64 -33.31 3.01 18.59
C ASP A 64 -32.41 3.97 19.41
N ASP A 65 -32.05 5.13 18.82
CA ASP A 65 -31.14 6.15 19.39
C ASP A 65 -29.69 5.68 19.64
N GLN A 66 -29.30 4.54 19.10
CA GLN A 66 -27.94 4.03 19.04
C GLN A 66 -27.37 4.28 17.64
N LEU A 67 -26.07 4.55 17.57
CA LEU A 67 -25.38 4.74 16.30
C LEU A 67 -24.22 3.76 16.19
N LEU A 68 -24.17 3.04 15.08
CA LEU A 68 -23.02 2.28 14.65
C LEU A 68 -22.30 3.04 13.54
N MET A 69 -21.01 3.26 13.72
CA MET A 69 -20.13 3.76 12.67
C MET A 69 -19.00 2.78 12.46
N ILE A 70 -18.82 2.35 11.22
CA ILE A 70 -17.70 1.50 10.82
C ILE A 70 -16.77 2.36 9.97
N VAL A 71 -15.52 2.45 10.38
CA VAL A 71 -14.47 3.21 9.69
C VAL A 71 -13.21 2.41 9.61
N ASP A 72 -12.53 2.51 8.48
CA ASP A 72 -11.25 1.85 8.30
C ASP A 72 -10.14 2.66 8.97
N ILE A 73 -9.30 1.99 9.75
CA ILE A 73 -8.09 2.56 10.34
C ILE A 73 -6.83 2.07 9.61
N PRO A 74 -5.81 2.93 9.46
CA PRO A 74 -4.58 2.54 8.80
C PRO A 74 -3.66 1.75 9.75
N MET A 75 -3.25 0.57 9.31
CA MET A 75 -2.34 -0.32 10.00
C MET A 75 -0.99 -0.39 9.28
N VAL A 76 0.06 -0.67 10.05
CA VAL A 76 1.39 -0.97 9.53
C VAL A 76 1.66 -2.43 9.85
N GLU A 77 1.77 -3.26 8.84
CA GLU A 77 2.07 -4.67 9.04
C GLU A 77 3.52 -4.80 9.50
N LYS A 78 3.72 -5.54 10.60
CA LYS A 78 5.05 -5.97 11.02
C LYS A 78 5.49 -7.02 10.00
N SER A 79 6.40 -6.66 9.13
CA SER A 79 6.79 -7.37 7.92
C SER A 79 6.93 -8.88 8.10
N SER A 80 6.21 -9.65 7.28
CA SER A 80 6.46 -11.07 6.97
C SER A 80 7.16 -11.26 5.62
N VAL A 81 7.47 -10.17 4.91
CA VAL A 81 8.25 -10.23 3.66
C VAL A 81 9.73 -10.31 4.00
N GLU A 82 10.37 -11.40 3.60
CA GLU A 82 11.82 -11.66 3.77
C GLU A 82 12.71 -10.51 3.23
N ASP A 83 12.16 -9.62 2.37
CA ASP A 83 12.86 -8.52 1.68
C ASP A 83 12.72 -7.12 2.30
N GLY A 84 12.24 -7.00 3.55
CA GLY A 84 12.46 -5.79 4.38
C GLY A 84 11.64 -4.53 4.06
N GLY A 85 10.59 -4.62 3.23
CA GLY A 85 9.64 -3.53 2.99
C GLY A 85 8.55 -3.41 4.07
N GLN A 86 8.08 -2.19 4.38
CA GLN A 86 6.88 -1.97 5.20
C GLN A 86 5.64 -2.07 4.32
N MET A 87 4.69 -2.94 4.68
CA MET A 87 3.37 -2.98 4.06
C MET A 87 2.37 -2.20 4.92
N PHE A 88 1.48 -1.49 4.24
CA PHE A 88 0.40 -0.78 4.89
C PHE A 88 -0.93 -1.39 4.45
N SER A 89 -1.80 -1.62 5.42
CA SER A 89 -3.13 -2.17 5.22
C SER A 89 -4.13 -1.41 6.06
N THR A 90 -5.39 -1.78 5.98
CA THR A 90 -6.47 -1.17 6.75
C THR A 90 -7.23 -2.24 7.51
N LEU A 91 -7.83 -1.85 8.63
CA LEU A 91 -8.73 -2.70 9.40
C LEU A 91 -9.98 -1.92 9.76
N PRO A 92 -11.17 -2.55 9.72
CA PRO A 92 -12.38 -1.90 10.17
C PRO A 92 -12.35 -1.70 11.69
N MET A 93 -12.80 -0.52 12.12
CA MET A 93 -13.08 -0.17 13.49
C MET A 93 -14.57 0.15 13.62
N GLY A 94 -15.23 -0.58 14.51
CA GLY A 94 -16.57 -0.25 14.95
C GLY A 94 -16.53 0.81 16.03
N ILE A 95 -17.36 1.82 15.90
CA ILE A 95 -17.61 2.85 16.90
C ILE A 95 -19.11 2.84 17.16
N VAL A 96 -19.50 2.29 18.31
CA VAL A 96 -20.89 2.28 18.76
C VAL A 96 -21.10 3.41 19.75
N VAL A 97 -22.02 4.31 19.45
CA VAL A 97 -22.45 5.38 20.33
C VAL A 97 -23.76 4.97 20.97
N GLY A 98 -23.68 4.44 22.19
CA GLY A 98 -24.84 4.12 23.01
C GLY A 98 -25.30 5.32 23.84
N GLN A 99 -26.39 5.15 24.60
CA GLN A 99 -26.91 6.19 25.49
C GLN A 99 -25.93 6.53 26.63
N ASN A 100 -25.18 5.53 27.10
CA ASN A 100 -24.41 5.61 28.34
C ASN A 100 -22.88 5.55 28.13
N ALA A 101 -22.42 5.18 26.93
CA ALA A 101 -20.99 5.00 26.63
C ALA A 101 -20.69 5.11 25.13
N VAL A 102 -19.42 5.33 24.80
CA VAL A 102 -18.88 5.08 23.45
C VAL A 102 -18.10 3.78 23.52
N ILE A 103 -18.34 2.87 22.58
CA ILE A 103 -17.65 1.58 22.49
C ILE A 103 -16.86 1.55 21.19
N THR A 104 -15.57 1.24 21.25
CA THR A 104 -14.73 1.01 20.09
C THR A 104 -14.35 -0.45 20.01
N VAL A 105 -14.50 -1.07 18.84
CA VAL A 105 -14.22 -2.49 18.61
C VAL A 105 -13.26 -2.61 17.45
N CYS A 106 -12.16 -3.35 17.66
CA CYS A 106 -11.17 -3.66 16.63
C CYS A 106 -10.68 -5.10 16.79
N LEU A 107 -10.31 -5.73 15.67
CA LEU A 107 -9.66 -7.04 15.68
C LEU A 107 -8.22 -6.97 16.22
N ASP A 108 -7.51 -5.89 15.89
CA ASP A 108 -6.14 -5.66 16.36
C ASP A 108 -6.03 -4.37 17.18
N ASP A 109 -4.99 -4.32 18.00
CA ASP A 109 -4.68 -3.17 18.85
C ASP A 109 -4.29 -1.95 17.98
N SER A 110 -5.14 -0.92 18.06
CA SER A 110 -4.99 0.33 17.30
C SER A 110 -4.09 1.33 18.04
N ILE A 111 -3.01 1.76 17.38
CA ILE A 111 -2.14 2.84 17.87
C ILE A 111 -2.94 4.13 18.11
N ILE A 112 -4.02 4.35 17.34
CA ILE A 112 -4.88 5.54 17.47
C ILE A 112 -5.58 5.51 18.82
N LEU A 113 -6.26 4.40 19.14
CA LEU A 113 -6.98 4.24 20.41
C LEU A 113 -6.00 4.22 21.59
N ARG A 114 -4.87 3.51 21.47
CA ARG A 114 -3.85 3.48 22.51
C ARG A 114 -3.31 4.87 22.85
N SER A 115 -3.05 5.70 21.83
CA SER A 115 -2.59 7.08 22.05
C SER A 115 -3.60 7.95 22.82
N ILE A 116 -4.89 7.66 22.70
CA ILE A 116 -5.96 8.33 23.44
C ILE A 116 -5.98 7.80 24.88
N ALA A 117 -5.90 6.47 25.07
CA ALA A 117 -5.84 5.82 26.38
C ALA A 117 -4.64 6.31 27.22
N GLU A 118 -3.46 6.46 26.60
CA GLU A 118 -2.24 6.95 27.25
C GLU A 118 -2.28 8.48 27.54
N GLY A 119 -3.35 9.18 27.18
CA GLY A 119 -3.50 10.62 27.42
C GLY A 119 -2.61 11.51 26.56
N ALA A 120 -2.07 11.00 25.44
CA ALA A 120 -1.28 11.80 24.50
C ALA A 120 -2.14 12.85 23.78
N VAL A 121 -3.46 12.67 23.77
CA VAL A 121 -4.44 13.59 23.19
C VAL A 121 -5.01 14.48 24.29
N LYS A 122 -4.79 15.79 24.18
CA LYS A 122 -5.36 16.79 25.10
C LYS A 122 -6.82 17.08 24.76
N GLY A 123 -7.63 17.41 25.77
CA GLY A 123 -9.01 17.85 25.58
C GLY A 123 -9.99 16.72 25.20
N VAL A 124 -9.64 15.46 25.51
CA VAL A 124 -10.52 14.32 25.35
C VAL A 124 -11.50 14.28 26.50
N HIS A 125 -12.80 14.31 26.19
CA HIS A 125 -13.88 14.18 27.16
C HIS A 125 -14.77 13.01 26.79
N THR A 126 -14.59 11.85 27.44
CA THR A 126 -15.35 10.63 27.14
C THR A 126 -16.87 10.79 27.29
N ALA A 127 -17.31 11.69 28.18
CA ALA A 127 -18.73 12.01 28.36
C ALA A 127 -19.34 12.79 27.18
N MET A 128 -18.53 13.55 26.43
CA MET A 128 -18.96 14.27 25.22
C MET A 128 -18.90 13.31 24.02
N ARG A 129 -19.84 12.36 23.97
CA ARG A 129 -19.86 11.22 23.05
C ARG A 129 -19.61 11.61 21.58
N THR A 130 -20.40 12.55 21.04
CA THR A 130 -20.25 13.02 19.65
C THR A 130 -18.86 13.60 19.38
N ARG A 131 -18.44 14.55 20.24
CA ARG A 131 -17.12 15.16 20.17
C ARG A 131 -16.00 14.13 20.22
N PHE A 132 -16.12 13.14 21.09
CA PHE A 132 -15.13 12.08 21.26
C PHE A 132 -14.99 11.23 19.99
N VAL A 133 -16.11 10.86 19.36
CA VAL A 133 -16.09 10.16 18.07
C VAL A 133 -15.41 10.99 16.99
N PHE A 134 -15.72 12.28 16.87
CA PHE A 134 -15.09 13.15 15.88
C PHE A 134 -13.59 13.35 16.14
N GLN A 135 -13.17 13.41 17.40
CA GLN A 135 -11.75 13.39 17.77
C GLN A 135 -11.05 12.10 17.35
N ILE A 136 -11.70 10.94 17.47
CA ILE A 136 -11.18 9.66 16.95
C ILE A 136 -11.01 9.75 15.43
N LEU A 137 -12.06 10.17 14.70
CA LEU A 137 -12.02 10.29 13.24
C LEU A 137 -10.92 11.23 12.74
N LEU A 138 -10.73 12.38 13.39
CA LEU A 138 -9.64 13.31 13.10
C LEU A 138 -8.27 12.64 13.28
N ARG A 139 -8.11 11.81 14.32
CA ARG A 139 -6.86 11.06 14.54
C ARG A 139 -6.66 9.96 13.51
N VAL A 140 -7.72 9.31 13.04
CA VAL A 140 -7.68 8.35 11.93
C VAL A 140 -7.19 9.05 10.66
N ALA A 141 -7.79 10.19 10.30
CA ALA A 141 -7.40 10.98 9.13
C ALA A 141 -5.92 11.42 9.19
N GLY A 142 -5.49 11.97 10.32
CA GLY A 142 -4.09 12.36 10.54
C GLY A 142 -3.12 11.18 10.48
N ARG A 143 -3.56 9.97 10.88
CA ARG A 143 -2.73 8.77 10.78
C ARG A 143 -2.59 8.29 9.33
N PHE A 144 -3.64 8.37 8.52
CA PHE A 144 -3.55 8.10 7.08
C PHE A 144 -2.54 9.04 6.41
N LEU A 145 -2.62 10.35 6.67
CA LEU A 145 -1.67 11.34 6.16
C LEU A 145 -0.22 11.01 6.56
N LYS A 146 0.00 10.61 7.82
CA LYS A 146 1.33 10.20 8.30
C LYS A 146 1.84 8.97 7.55
N ASN A 147 1.03 7.94 7.39
CA ASN A 147 1.42 6.71 6.71
C ASN A 147 1.64 6.96 5.20
N LEU A 148 0.84 7.80 4.54
CA LEU A 148 1.06 8.20 3.13
C LEU A 148 2.42 8.90 2.94
N ARG A 149 2.83 9.77 3.86
CA ARG A 149 4.18 10.38 3.85
C ARG A 149 5.29 9.35 4.08
N MET A 150 5.02 8.26 4.78
CA MET A 150 5.99 7.16 4.92
C MET A 150 6.11 6.39 3.59
N ILE A 151 4.98 6.08 2.95
CA ILE A 151 4.95 5.46 1.62
C ILE A 151 5.73 6.30 0.60
N GLU A 152 5.52 7.62 0.56
CA GLU A 152 6.29 8.52 -0.32
C GLU A 152 7.79 8.40 -0.10
N ARG A 153 8.24 8.46 1.16
CA ARG A 153 9.68 8.35 1.49
C ARG A 153 10.26 7.01 1.09
N ASP A 154 9.53 5.93 1.29
CA ASP A 154 9.96 4.60 0.89
C ASP A 154 9.97 4.46 -0.63
N PHE A 155 8.98 4.99 -1.34
CA PHE A 155 8.95 5.08 -2.80
C PHE A 155 10.18 5.81 -3.34
N THR A 156 10.49 7.02 -2.86
CA THR A 156 11.68 7.78 -3.28
C THR A 156 12.98 7.03 -2.99
N ARG A 157 13.05 6.28 -1.89
CA ARG A 157 14.21 5.43 -1.58
C ARG A 157 14.36 4.30 -2.59
N ILE A 158 13.27 3.62 -2.94
CA ILE A 158 13.27 2.52 -3.89
C ILE A 158 13.58 3.02 -5.30
N GLU A 159 12.98 4.13 -5.72
CA GLU A 159 13.24 4.80 -7.00
C GLU A 159 14.74 5.10 -7.19
N LYS A 160 15.40 5.62 -6.14
CA LYS A 160 16.84 5.88 -6.19
C LYS A 160 17.66 4.59 -6.36
N ARG A 161 17.27 3.50 -5.69
CA ARG A 161 17.96 2.20 -5.82
C ARG A 161 17.74 1.57 -7.20
N LEU A 162 16.54 1.70 -7.76
CA LEU A 162 16.21 1.21 -9.10
C LEU A 162 17.00 1.94 -10.19
N TYR A 163 17.32 3.22 -10.00
CA TYR A 163 18.20 3.95 -10.89
C TYR A 163 19.62 3.35 -10.93
N ASP A 164 20.13 2.91 -9.77
CA ASP A 164 21.47 2.35 -9.63
C ASP A 164 21.53 0.85 -10.03
N SER A 165 20.50 0.07 -9.71
CA SER A 165 20.38 -1.35 -10.10
C SER A 165 18.92 -1.81 -10.22
N LEU A 166 18.54 -2.31 -11.40
CA LEU A 166 17.23 -2.91 -11.66
C LEU A 166 17.18 -4.36 -11.14
N LYS A 167 17.08 -4.58 -9.83
CA LYS A 167 16.85 -5.93 -9.30
C LYS A 167 15.36 -6.18 -9.07
N ASN A 168 15.02 -7.47 -9.01
CA ASN A 168 13.64 -7.91 -8.79
C ASN A 168 13.12 -7.50 -7.41
N GLU A 169 14.00 -7.44 -6.40
CA GLU A 169 13.66 -7.05 -5.02
C GLU A 169 13.01 -5.65 -4.99
N GLU A 170 13.59 -4.66 -5.67
CA GLU A 170 13.04 -3.31 -5.70
C GLU A 170 11.68 -3.25 -6.42
N LEU A 171 11.49 -4.05 -7.48
CA LEU A 171 10.19 -4.14 -8.17
C LEU A 171 9.11 -4.76 -7.28
N ILE A 172 9.46 -5.78 -6.48
CA ILE A 172 8.55 -6.40 -5.51
C ILE A 172 8.18 -5.39 -4.41
N GLN A 173 9.14 -4.60 -3.93
CA GLN A 173 8.87 -3.54 -2.96
C GLN A 173 7.92 -2.46 -3.53
N LEU A 174 8.12 -2.03 -4.78
CA LEU A 174 7.18 -1.12 -5.45
C LEU A 174 5.77 -1.72 -5.57
N LEU A 175 5.66 -3.01 -5.88
CA LEU A 175 4.37 -3.70 -5.92
C LEU A 175 3.68 -3.70 -4.54
N GLY A 176 4.44 -3.90 -3.47
CA GLY A 176 3.93 -3.80 -2.09
C GLY A 176 3.38 -2.40 -1.75
N LEU A 177 4.09 -1.35 -2.16
CA LEU A 177 3.61 0.04 -2.00
C LEU A 177 2.37 0.33 -2.86
N SER A 178 2.31 -0.19 -4.08
CA SER A 178 1.13 -0.10 -4.95
C SER A 178 -0.10 -0.70 -4.28
N LYS A 179 0.03 -1.93 -3.76
CA LYS A 179 -1.05 -2.62 -3.05
C LYS A 179 -1.50 -1.83 -1.81
N SER A 180 -0.55 -1.28 -1.07
CA SER A 180 -0.81 -0.42 0.10
C SER A 180 -1.62 0.82 -0.27
N LEU A 181 -1.27 1.51 -1.37
CA LEU A 181 -2.00 2.67 -1.86
C LEU A 181 -3.42 2.33 -2.33
N VAL A 182 -3.63 1.16 -2.93
CA VAL A 182 -4.97 0.69 -3.33
C VAL A 182 -5.87 0.50 -2.11
N TYR A 183 -5.39 -0.20 -1.07
CA TYR A 183 -6.15 -0.36 0.17
C TYR A 183 -6.47 0.99 0.82
N PHE A 184 -5.48 1.87 0.94
CA PHE A 184 -5.69 3.20 1.50
C PHE A 184 -6.70 4.01 0.70
N SER A 185 -6.62 4.00 -0.63
CA SER A 185 -7.53 4.75 -1.49
C SER A 185 -8.98 4.28 -1.34
N ALA A 186 -9.20 2.97 -1.32
CA ALA A 186 -10.53 2.40 -1.11
C ALA A 186 -11.10 2.77 0.27
N SER A 187 -10.32 2.56 1.34
CA SER A 187 -10.72 2.85 2.71
C SER A 187 -10.95 4.34 2.98
N LEU A 188 -10.07 5.21 2.46
CA LEU A 188 -10.25 6.66 2.58
C LEU A 188 -11.53 7.13 1.89
N LYS A 189 -11.84 6.56 0.72
CA LYS A 189 -13.09 6.91 0.01
C LYS A 189 -14.32 6.42 0.75
N GLY A 190 -14.27 5.22 1.34
CA GLY A 190 -15.33 4.71 2.21
C GLY A 190 -15.56 5.62 3.42
N ASN A 191 -14.48 5.95 4.13
CA ASN A 191 -14.53 6.83 5.29
C ASN A 191 -15.06 8.23 4.94
N GLU A 192 -14.66 8.82 3.81
CA GLU A 192 -15.19 10.11 3.33
C GLU A 192 -16.71 10.06 3.20
N VAL A 193 -17.25 9.06 2.49
CA VAL A 193 -18.70 8.93 2.26
C VAL A 193 -19.45 8.77 3.59
N THR A 194 -18.91 7.97 4.51
CA THR A 194 -19.49 7.78 5.85
C THR A 194 -19.49 9.09 6.64
N MET A 195 -18.38 9.81 6.68
CA MET A 195 -18.26 11.07 7.40
C MET A 195 -19.13 12.19 6.78
N GLU A 196 -19.27 12.22 5.46
CA GLU A 196 -20.19 13.15 4.78
C GLU A 196 -21.66 12.85 5.06
N LYS A 197 -22.04 11.58 5.25
CA LYS A 197 -23.40 11.21 5.68
C LYS A 197 -23.67 11.73 7.09
N VAL A 198 -22.69 11.63 7.99
CA VAL A 198 -22.77 12.16 9.35
C VAL A 198 -22.88 13.68 9.32
N LEU A 199 -22.00 14.38 8.61
CA LEU A 199 -21.97 15.86 8.53
C LEU A 199 -23.30 16.45 8.03
N ARG A 200 -24.00 15.75 7.13
CA ARG A 200 -25.32 16.16 6.62
C ARG A 200 -26.44 16.11 7.68
N GLY A 201 -26.14 15.74 8.93
CA GLY A 201 -27.06 15.77 10.06
C GLY A 201 -28.13 14.68 10.02
N ARG A 202 -27.94 13.63 9.21
CA ARG A 202 -28.96 12.59 9.00
C ARG A 202 -28.95 11.49 10.07
N VAL A 203 -27.89 11.43 10.88
CA VAL A 203 -27.52 10.20 11.60
C VAL A 203 -27.07 10.48 13.04
N LEU A 204 -26.34 11.58 13.28
CA LEU A 204 -25.87 11.98 14.61
C LEU A 204 -26.26 13.43 14.90
N LYS A 205 -26.63 13.74 16.15
CA LYS A 205 -26.84 15.13 16.60
C LYS A 205 -25.51 15.88 16.52
N LEU A 206 -25.41 16.80 15.57
CA LEU A 206 -24.31 17.75 15.48
C LEU A 206 -24.61 18.96 16.35
N TYR A 207 -23.78 19.16 17.37
CA TYR A 207 -23.65 20.44 18.04
C TYR A 207 -22.77 21.35 17.18
N GLU A 208 -23.05 22.65 17.14
CA GLU A 208 -22.30 23.63 16.35
C GLU A 208 -20.78 23.52 16.61
N ASP A 209 -20.37 23.46 17.88
CA ASP A 209 -18.96 23.35 18.29
C ASP A 209 -18.27 22.03 17.88
N ASP A 210 -19.06 20.96 17.66
CA ASP A 210 -18.53 19.64 17.28
C ASP A 210 -18.40 19.50 15.76
N ARG A 211 -19.15 20.30 15.01
CA ARG A 211 -19.16 20.26 13.54
C ARG A 211 -17.79 20.62 12.94
N ASP A 212 -17.11 21.62 13.51
CA ASP A 212 -15.79 22.04 13.05
C ASP A 212 -14.77 20.90 13.08
N ILE A 213 -14.81 20.04 14.11
CA ILE A 213 -13.90 18.90 14.24
C ILE A 213 -14.13 17.87 13.12
N LEU A 214 -15.39 17.64 12.76
CA LEU A 214 -15.74 16.73 11.67
C LEU A 214 -15.37 17.33 10.31
N GLU A 215 -15.56 18.64 10.11
CA GLU A 215 -15.14 19.34 8.89
C GLU A 215 -13.61 19.30 8.72
N ASP A 216 -12.84 19.52 9.78
CA ASP A 216 -11.38 19.38 9.78
C ASP A 216 -10.96 17.94 9.40
N ALA A 217 -11.61 16.94 9.99
CA ALA A 217 -11.31 15.53 9.70
C ALA A 217 -11.64 15.18 8.24
N LEU A 218 -12.73 15.73 7.67
CA LEU A 218 -13.07 15.57 6.26
C LEU A 218 -12.07 16.26 5.32
N ILE A 219 -11.56 17.43 5.69
CA ILE A 219 -10.49 18.11 4.94
C ILE A 219 -9.24 17.23 4.90
N GLU A 220 -8.82 16.69 6.04
CA GLU A 220 -7.67 15.78 6.10
C GLU A 220 -7.87 14.50 5.29
N ILE A 221 -9.08 13.89 5.31
CA ILE A 221 -9.38 12.73 4.47
C ILE A 221 -9.33 13.08 2.99
N ARG A 222 -9.93 14.19 2.55
CA ARG A 222 -9.88 14.61 1.14
C ARG A 222 -8.45 14.82 0.68
N GLN A 223 -7.63 15.46 1.50
CA GLN A 223 -6.21 15.59 1.25
C GLN A 223 -5.52 14.23 1.14
N ALA A 224 -5.84 13.29 2.03
CA ALA A 224 -5.27 11.94 1.98
C ALA A 224 -5.69 11.18 0.69
N ILE A 225 -6.94 11.33 0.23
CA ILE A 225 -7.43 10.75 -1.03
C ILE A 225 -6.63 11.31 -2.22
N GLU A 226 -6.46 12.63 -2.29
CA GLU A 226 -5.66 13.28 -3.34
C GLU A 226 -4.21 12.80 -3.33
N MET A 227 -3.58 12.76 -2.15
CA MET A 227 -2.22 12.25 -1.98
C MET A 227 -2.09 10.80 -2.44
N ALA A 228 -3.00 9.92 -2.03
CA ALA A 228 -3.02 8.51 -2.45
C ALA A 228 -3.15 8.37 -3.98
N GLY A 229 -4.02 9.18 -4.60
CA GLY A 229 -4.20 9.22 -6.05
C GLY A 229 -2.96 9.70 -6.81
N ILE A 230 -2.31 10.76 -6.33
CA ILE A 230 -1.05 11.29 -6.88
C ILE A 230 0.05 10.23 -6.78
N TYR A 231 0.27 9.66 -5.60
CA TYR A 231 1.32 8.66 -5.38
C TYR A 231 1.07 7.38 -6.18
N SER A 232 -0.17 6.94 -6.31
CA SER A 232 -0.51 5.78 -7.14
C SER A 232 -0.21 6.04 -8.62
N SER A 233 -0.55 7.23 -9.12
CA SER A 233 -0.29 7.64 -10.50
C SER A 233 1.20 7.75 -10.81
N ILE A 234 1.98 8.35 -9.88
CA ILE A 234 3.44 8.41 -10.00
C ILE A 234 4.04 7.00 -10.00
N LEU A 235 3.67 6.16 -9.04
CA LEU A 235 4.21 4.81 -8.92
C LEU A 235 3.91 3.95 -10.14
N SER A 236 2.69 4.04 -10.70
CA SER A 236 2.34 3.37 -11.96
C SER A 236 3.18 3.89 -13.14
N GLY A 237 3.30 5.21 -13.30
CA GLY A 237 4.09 5.81 -14.37
C GLY A 237 5.58 5.43 -14.28
N THR A 238 6.11 5.36 -13.07
CA THR A 238 7.49 4.93 -12.82
C THR A 238 7.68 3.44 -13.15
N MET A 239 6.73 2.56 -12.78
CA MET A 239 6.77 1.13 -13.17
C MET A 239 6.76 0.95 -14.70
N ASP A 240 5.92 1.69 -15.42
CA ASP A 240 5.85 1.62 -16.89
C ASP A 240 7.15 2.11 -17.56
N ALA A 241 7.74 3.18 -17.01
CA ALA A 241 9.04 3.68 -17.46
C ALA A 241 10.14 2.63 -17.22
N TYR A 242 10.15 1.96 -16.07
CA TYR A 242 11.12 0.90 -15.79
C TYR A 242 10.93 -0.32 -16.67
N ALA A 243 9.70 -0.76 -16.93
CA ALA A 243 9.42 -1.84 -17.87
C ALA A 243 9.99 -1.52 -19.27
N SER A 244 9.90 -0.26 -19.70
CA SER A 244 10.49 0.23 -20.94
C SER A 244 12.02 0.19 -20.92
N VAL A 245 12.66 0.58 -19.82
CA VAL A 245 14.13 0.50 -19.67
C VAL A 245 14.60 -0.96 -19.69
N VAL A 246 13.90 -1.86 -19.00
CA VAL A 246 14.21 -3.31 -19.02
C VAL A 246 14.10 -3.87 -20.44
N SER A 247 13.03 -3.55 -21.15
CA SER A 247 12.84 -3.94 -22.56
C SER A 247 13.95 -3.40 -23.46
N ASN A 248 14.37 -2.15 -23.25
CA ASN A 248 15.48 -1.56 -23.99
C ASN A 248 16.81 -2.28 -23.71
N ASN A 249 17.09 -2.61 -22.45
CA ASN A 249 18.28 -3.38 -22.07
C ASN A 249 18.28 -4.77 -22.69
N LEU A 250 17.14 -5.46 -22.70
CA LEU A 250 17.00 -6.75 -23.40
C LEU A 250 17.29 -6.60 -24.89
N ASN A 251 16.73 -5.57 -25.54
CA ASN A 251 16.99 -5.31 -26.95
C ASN A 251 18.48 -5.04 -27.23
N ILE A 252 19.17 -4.30 -26.35
CA ILE A 252 20.62 -4.06 -26.46
C ILE A 252 21.38 -5.39 -26.34
N ILE A 253 21.09 -6.21 -25.33
CA ILE A 253 21.75 -7.51 -25.14
C ILE A 253 21.52 -8.43 -26.35
N MET A 254 20.29 -8.49 -26.86
CA MET A 254 19.94 -9.28 -28.05
C MET A 254 20.69 -8.80 -29.30
N LYS A 255 20.83 -7.48 -29.49
CA LYS A 255 21.64 -6.91 -30.57
C LYS A 255 23.10 -7.35 -30.45
N VAL A 256 23.71 -7.21 -29.27
CA VAL A 256 25.11 -7.61 -29.02
C VAL A 256 25.30 -9.10 -29.30
N LEU A 257 24.44 -9.97 -28.77
CA LEU A 257 24.52 -11.42 -29.01
C LEU A 257 24.36 -11.75 -30.50
N THR A 258 23.47 -11.07 -31.20
CA THR A 258 23.24 -11.26 -32.65
C THR A 258 24.45 -10.83 -33.47
N VAL A 259 25.05 -9.68 -33.17
CA VAL A 259 26.27 -9.18 -33.83
C VAL A 259 27.43 -10.17 -33.64
N LEU A 260 27.66 -10.63 -32.41
CA LEU A 260 28.68 -11.64 -32.12
C LEU A 260 28.43 -12.95 -32.88
N THR A 261 27.18 -13.41 -32.91
CA THR A 261 26.79 -14.64 -33.61
C THR A 261 27.04 -14.52 -35.12
N ILE A 262 26.65 -13.42 -35.76
CA ILE A 262 26.87 -13.20 -37.20
C ILE A 262 28.36 -13.18 -37.53
N ILE A 263 29.16 -12.45 -36.74
CA ILE A 263 30.60 -12.33 -36.95
C ILE A 263 31.28 -13.70 -36.77
N MET A 264 30.92 -14.50 -35.76
CA MET A 264 31.48 -15.84 -35.56
C MET A 264 31.03 -16.86 -36.61
N THR A 265 29.83 -16.70 -37.18
CA THR A 265 29.28 -17.64 -38.16
C THR A 265 30.04 -17.59 -39.49
N ILE A 266 30.54 -16.43 -39.91
CA ILE A 266 31.26 -16.25 -41.20
C ILE A 266 32.54 -17.09 -41.26
N PRO A 267 33.49 -17.00 -40.30
CA PRO A 267 34.64 -17.88 -40.23
C PRO A 267 34.23 -19.36 -40.16
N ASN A 268 33.24 -19.69 -39.32
CA ASN A 268 32.81 -21.09 -39.15
C ASN A 268 32.31 -21.71 -40.46
N ILE A 269 31.55 -20.98 -41.28
CA ILE A 269 31.10 -21.47 -42.60
C ILE A 269 32.29 -21.65 -43.55
N ILE A 270 33.20 -20.67 -43.60
CA ILE A 270 34.34 -20.69 -44.52
C ILE A 270 35.32 -21.81 -44.15
N PHE A 271 35.75 -21.87 -42.88
CA PHE A 271 36.63 -22.93 -42.41
C PHE A 271 35.94 -24.30 -42.41
N GLY A 272 34.63 -24.34 -42.13
CA GLY A 272 33.83 -25.56 -42.27
C GLY A 272 33.86 -26.12 -43.68
N PHE A 273 33.69 -25.28 -44.70
CA PHE A 273 33.75 -25.69 -46.11
C PHE A 273 35.15 -26.18 -46.52
N TYR A 274 36.21 -25.46 -46.15
CA TYR A 274 37.59 -25.86 -46.43
C TYR A 274 38.09 -27.04 -45.58
N GLY A 275 37.40 -27.36 -44.48
CA GLY A 275 37.66 -28.53 -43.64
C GLY A 275 36.91 -29.79 -44.07
N MET A 276 36.12 -29.74 -45.15
CA MET A 276 35.41 -30.92 -45.67
C MET A 276 36.38 -31.86 -46.38
N ASN A 277 36.33 -33.15 -46.05
CA ASN A 277 37.11 -34.19 -46.72
C ASN A 277 36.48 -34.51 -48.09
N ILE A 278 36.90 -33.80 -49.14
CA ILE A 278 36.42 -34.01 -50.52
C ILE A 278 37.35 -34.98 -51.26
N GLU A 279 36.77 -36.04 -51.82
CA GLU A 279 37.49 -37.08 -52.55
C GLU A 279 38.09 -36.51 -53.86
N GLY A 280 39.43 -36.54 -53.99
CA GLY A 280 40.18 -35.89 -55.07
C GLY A 280 41.04 -34.69 -54.64
N GLY A 281 40.89 -34.21 -53.40
CA GLY A 281 41.87 -33.39 -52.67
C GLY A 281 42.26 -32.05 -53.30
N ARG A 282 41.39 -31.47 -54.14
CA ARG A 282 41.62 -30.14 -54.75
C ARG A 282 40.38 -29.28 -54.65
N ILE A 283 40.28 -28.53 -53.56
CA ILE A 283 39.34 -27.41 -53.45
C ILE A 283 39.90 -26.27 -54.31
N PRO A 284 39.08 -25.50 -55.06
CA PRO A 284 39.58 -24.35 -55.81
C PRO A 284 40.28 -23.36 -54.86
N GLY A 285 41.61 -23.21 -54.99
CA GLY A 285 42.44 -22.38 -54.10
C GLY A 285 43.36 -23.14 -53.14
N ASP A 286 43.37 -24.49 -53.17
CA ASP A 286 44.17 -25.36 -52.26
C ASP A 286 45.68 -25.04 -52.21
N PHE A 287 46.23 -24.42 -53.26
CA PHE A 287 47.64 -24.03 -53.31
C PHE A 287 47.99 -22.84 -52.40
N VAL A 288 46.99 -22.16 -51.82
CA VAL A 288 47.17 -20.87 -51.16
C VAL A 288 46.43 -20.81 -49.82
N TRP A 289 47.12 -21.20 -48.76
CA TRP A 289 46.58 -21.31 -47.38
C TRP A 289 45.94 -20.03 -46.82
N TRP A 290 46.30 -18.85 -47.35
CA TRP A 290 45.79 -17.57 -46.86
C TRP A 290 44.46 -17.13 -47.49
N ILE A 291 44.01 -17.76 -48.59
CA ILE A 291 42.75 -17.36 -49.27
C ILE A 291 41.52 -17.49 -48.36
N PRO A 292 41.28 -18.61 -47.66
CA PRO A 292 40.13 -18.73 -46.75
C PRO A 292 40.17 -17.70 -45.62
N LEU A 293 41.37 -17.40 -45.11
CA LEU A 293 41.57 -16.39 -44.09
C LEU A 293 41.22 -14.99 -44.61
N ALA A 294 41.66 -14.62 -45.82
CA ALA A 294 41.36 -13.32 -46.42
C ALA A 294 39.85 -13.14 -46.70
N ILE A 295 39.18 -14.17 -47.20
CA ILE A 295 37.72 -14.16 -47.43
C ILE A 295 36.98 -14.03 -46.10
N SER A 296 37.42 -14.75 -45.05
CA SER A 296 36.82 -14.69 -43.72
C SER A 296 36.95 -13.30 -43.11
N VAL A 297 38.15 -12.71 -43.15
CA VAL A 297 38.40 -11.35 -42.64
C VAL A 297 37.59 -10.31 -43.43
N GLY A 298 37.57 -10.41 -44.76
CA GLY A 298 36.78 -9.53 -45.62
C GLY A 298 35.28 -9.64 -45.36
N GLY A 299 34.77 -10.86 -45.19
CA GLY A 299 33.37 -11.13 -44.84
C GLY A 299 33.00 -10.57 -43.47
N CYS A 300 33.85 -10.75 -42.45
CA CYS A 300 33.63 -10.18 -41.12
C CYS A 300 33.62 -8.65 -41.16
N PHE A 301 34.55 -8.02 -41.90
CA PHE A 301 34.59 -6.57 -42.04
C PHE A 301 33.35 -6.03 -42.77
N PHE A 302 32.90 -6.70 -43.83
CA PHE A 302 31.67 -6.34 -44.54
C PHE A 302 30.43 -6.49 -43.65
N ALA A 303 30.32 -7.59 -42.90
CA ALA A 303 29.23 -7.81 -41.96
C ALA A 303 29.21 -6.76 -40.85
N TRP A 304 30.36 -6.46 -40.24
CA TRP A 304 30.50 -5.39 -39.26
C TRP A 304 30.09 -4.03 -39.83
N TYR A 305 30.56 -3.67 -41.03
CA TYR A 305 30.18 -2.42 -41.70
C TYR A 305 28.67 -2.34 -41.97
N MET A 306 28.05 -3.45 -42.40
CA MET A 306 26.61 -3.55 -42.62
C MET A 306 25.79 -3.43 -41.33
N LEU A 307 26.24 -4.05 -40.23
CA LEU A 307 25.60 -4.00 -38.92
C LEU A 307 25.67 -2.59 -38.33
N LYS A 308 26.84 -1.95 -38.43
CA LYS A 308 27.05 -0.57 -38.04
C LYS A 308 26.15 0.42 -38.79
N LYS A 309 26.01 0.25 -40.11
CA LYS A 309 25.14 1.12 -40.95
C LYS A 309 23.65 1.00 -40.58
N LYS A 310 23.22 -0.12 -39.99
CA LYS A 310 21.84 -0.37 -39.59
C LYS A 310 21.53 -0.02 -38.12
N ASN A 311 22.45 0.61 -37.38
CA ASN A 311 22.29 0.89 -35.93
C ASN A 311 21.94 -0.36 -35.10
N LEU A 312 22.51 -1.50 -35.49
CA LEU A 312 22.51 -2.73 -34.69
C LEU A 312 23.69 -2.78 -33.71
N ASP A 313 24.62 -1.85 -33.83
CA ASP A 313 25.66 -1.56 -32.83
C ASP A 313 25.11 -0.67 -31.69
#